data_AF-A0AAU5UXJ0-F1
#
_entry.id   AF-A0AAU5UXJ0-F1
#
_cell.length_a   1.000
_cell.length_b   1.000
_cell.length_c   1.000
_cell.angle_alpha   90.00
_cell.angle_beta   90.00
_cell.angle_gamma   90.00
#
_symmetry.space_group_name_H-M   'P 1'
#
loop_
_entity.id
_entity.type
_entity.pdbx_description
1 polymer ?
#
loop_
_entity_poly.entity_id
_entity_poly.type
_entity_poly.pdbx_seq_one_letter_code
_entity_poly.pdbx_strand_id
1 'polypeptide(L)'
;MKIVVTVAAPVEAVWDALRNKEKIRHWHGWEYEGTQGGLEEEIDLIYFTETTEDGTTLTLGHGDRFEVEPFEGGSRVTLTRAPRGANPEWEAYYDDVTEGWITFLHQLRFALERHPGEPRRTLFFSGTGPVSPITELQIPVRPAGTVVELELVGQAIKGEIWYTTEHQVGLTVDAWGNGLLVLSHIPPGDEKPDGATMAILSMYGDADRAELESRWRAWWQQRWPEELNLPG
;
A
#
# COMPACT_ATOMS: atom_id res chain seq x y z
N MET A 1 8.65 4.04 -15.95
CA MET A 1 7.48 4.67 -15.28
C MET A 1 7.96 5.47 -14.08
N LYS A 2 7.28 6.56 -13.68
CA LYS A 2 7.61 7.32 -12.46
C LYS A 2 6.37 7.43 -11.56
N ILE A 3 6.56 7.19 -10.27
CA ILE A 3 5.56 7.42 -9.22
C ILE A 3 6.13 8.51 -8.32
N VAL A 4 5.34 9.55 -8.03
CA VAL A 4 5.80 10.71 -7.27
C VAL A 4 4.81 10.98 -6.14
N VAL A 5 5.33 11.08 -4.91
CA VAL A 5 4.56 11.52 -3.74
C VAL A 5 5.31 12.64 -3.02
N THR A 6 4.57 13.65 -2.58
CA THR A 6 5.09 14.68 -1.66
C THR A 6 4.75 14.24 -0.25
N VAL A 7 5.74 14.31 0.64
CA VAL A 7 5.63 13.95 2.05
C VAL A 7 5.88 15.18 2.89
N ALA A 8 4.97 15.51 3.81
CA ALA A 8 5.13 16.60 4.77
C ALA A 8 6.11 16.24 5.92
N ALA A 9 7.30 15.75 5.56
CA ALA A 9 8.40 15.38 6.45
C ALA A 9 9.74 15.81 5.81
N PRO A 10 10.77 16.12 6.63
CA PRO A 10 12.08 16.50 6.11
C PRO A 10 12.74 15.33 5.36
N VAL A 11 13.63 15.67 4.42
CA VAL A 11 14.37 14.69 3.59
C VAL A 11 15.05 13.63 4.44
N GLU A 12 15.64 14.02 5.56
CA GLU A 12 16.34 13.13 6.47
C GLU A 12 15.42 12.07 7.08
N ALA A 13 14.19 12.45 7.42
CA ALA A 13 13.21 11.51 8.00
C ALA A 13 12.70 10.51 6.95
N VAL A 14 12.42 10.99 5.73
CA VAL A 14 12.02 10.13 4.62
C VAL A 14 13.14 9.20 4.19
N TRP A 15 14.37 9.73 4.11
CA TRP A 15 15.55 8.95 3.74
C TRP A 15 15.89 7.87 4.78
N ASP A 16 15.71 8.16 6.06
CA ASP A 16 15.85 7.16 7.11
C ASP A 16 14.75 6.10 7.03
N ALA A 17 13.50 6.48 6.69
CA ALA A 17 12.39 5.54 6.52
C ALA A 17 12.56 4.56 5.34
N LEU A 18 13.41 4.87 4.36
CA LEU A 18 13.75 4.00 3.23
C LEU A 18 14.91 3.03 3.51
N ARG A 19 15.65 3.22 4.61
CA ARG A 19 16.88 2.45 4.90
C ARG A 19 16.90 1.80 6.27
N ASN A 20 16.07 2.26 7.19
CA ASN A 20 15.96 1.68 8.51
C ASN A 20 14.91 0.56 8.48
N LYS A 21 15.35 -0.69 8.64
CA LYS A 21 14.50 -1.89 8.60
C LYS A 21 13.29 -1.79 9.54
N GLU A 22 13.47 -1.25 10.75
CA GLU A 22 12.37 -1.04 11.70
C GLU A 22 11.33 -0.07 11.13
N LYS A 23 11.78 1.04 10.56
CA LYS A 23 10.88 2.04 9.97
C LYS A 23 10.21 1.54 8.68
N ILE A 24 10.89 0.72 7.88
CA ILE A 24 10.32 0.11 6.67
C ILE A 24 9.10 -0.75 7.02
N ARG A 25 9.16 -1.52 8.12
CA ARG A 25 8.01 -2.31 8.60
C ARG A 25 6.77 -1.45 8.88
N HIS A 26 6.95 -0.17 9.22
CA HIS A 26 5.84 0.72 9.54
C HIS A 26 5.08 1.22 8.31
N TRP A 27 5.54 0.94 7.08
CA TRP A 27 4.86 1.41 5.86
C TRP A 27 4.91 0.46 4.65
N HIS A 28 5.90 -0.41 4.53
CA HIS A 28 6.04 -1.34 3.40
C HIS A 28 5.16 -2.57 3.57
N GLY A 29 4.52 -3.02 2.48
CA GLY A 29 3.79 -4.30 2.48
C GLY A 29 2.65 -4.38 3.50
N TRP A 30 2.37 -5.62 3.90
CA TRP A 30 1.45 -6.03 4.96
C TRP A 30 2.06 -7.20 5.74
N GLU A 31 1.60 -7.41 6.97
CA GLU A 31 1.97 -8.55 7.81
C GLU A 31 1.38 -9.84 7.26
N TYR A 32 2.27 -10.78 6.94
CA TYR A 32 1.95 -12.17 6.64
C TYR A 32 3.10 -13.06 7.14
N GLU A 33 2.77 -14.32 7.39
CA GLU A 33 3.73 -15.38 7.68
C GLU A 33 3.31 -16.63 6.88
N GLY A 34 4.28 -17.29 6.25
CA GLY A 34 4.05 -18.47 5.45
C GLY A 34 5.28 -19.34 5.29
N THR A 35 5.13 -20.47 4.61
CA THR A 35 6.24 -21.41 4.36
C THR A 35 7.31 -20.86 3.41
N GLN A 36 7.00 -19.79 2.67
CA GLN A 36 7.89 -19.12 1.72
C GLN A 36 8.53 -17.85 2.30
N GLY A 37 8.20 -17.47 3.55
CA GLY A 37 8.72 -16.28 4.23
C GLY A 37 7.62 -15.45 4.87
N GLY A 38 7.97 -14.26 5.32
CA GLY A 38 7.07 -13.23 5.81
C GLY A 38 7.52 -11.83 5.40
N LEU A 39 6.85 -10.82 5.94
CA LEU A 39 7.15 -9.42 5.66
C LEU A 39 8.63 -9.06 5.95
N GLU A 40 9.25 -9.70 6.94
CA GLU A 40 10.64 -9.43 7.28
C GLU A 40 11.60 -9.86 6.18
N GLU A 41 11.45 -11.07 5.66
CA GLU A 41 12.26 -11.59 4.56
C GLU A 41 12.05 -10.79 3.27
N GLU A 42 10.81 -10.37 3.00
CA GLU A 42 10.50 -9.51 1.86
C GLU A 42 11.22 -8.15 1.97
N ILE A 43 11.23 -7.54 3.15
CA ILE A 43 11.95 -6.28 3.38
C ILE A 43 13.45 -6.47 3.16
N ASP A 44 14.04 -7.56 3.65
CA ASP A 44 15.46 -7.87 3.42
C ASP A 44 15.78 -8.06 1.94
N LEU A 45 14.92 -8.76 1.21
CA LEU A 45 15.08 -8.99 -0.22
C LEU A 45 14.99 -7.69 -1.02
N ILE A 46 14.02 -6.83 -0.71
CA ILE A 46 13.76 -5.62 -1.51
C ILE A 46 14.75 -4.50 -1.19
N TYR A 47 15.01 -4.21 0.08
CA TYR A 47 15.73 -3.00 0.50
C TYR A 47 17.19 -3.23 0.89
N PHE A 48 17.59 -4.48 1.15
CA PHE A 48 18.92 -4.81 1.67
C PHE A 48 19.71 -5.80 0.82
N THR A 49 19.10 -6.38 -0.23
CA THR A 49 19.78 -7.30 -1.16
C THR A 49 20.10 -6.58 -2.47
N GLU A 50 21.39 -6.58 -2.83
CA GLU A 50 21.90 -5.98 -4.08
C GLU A 50 21.53 -4.50 -4.28
N THR A 51 21.31 -3.75 -3.19
CA THR A 51 20.97 -2.33 -3.24
C THR A 51 22.22 -1.45 -3.25
N THR A 52 22.10 -0.27 -3.86
CA THR A 52 23.17 0.75 -3.87
C THR A 52 22.62 2.12 -3.48
N GLU A 53 23.41 2.86 -2.69
CA GLU A 53 23.09 4.21 -2.23
C GLU A 53 24.01 5.24 -2.89
N ASP A 54 23.45 6.34 -3.36
CA ASP A 54 24.18 7.53 -3.84
C ASP A 54 23.46 8.80 -3.38
N GLY A 55 24.01 9.46 -2.34
CA GLY A 55 23.36 10.60 -1.69
C GLY A 55 22.01 10.23 -1.08
N THR A 56 20.93 10.81 -1.61
CA THR A 56 19.53 10.51 -1.24
C THR A 56 18.81 9.67 -2.31
N THR A 57 19.60 8.87 -3.04
CA THR A 57 19.12 7.94 -4.05
C THR A 57 19.38 6.50 -3.60
N LEU A 58 18.33 5.67 -3.62
CA LEU A 58 18.43 4.23 -3.36
C LEU A 58 18.04 3.47 -4.63
N THR A 59 18.96 2.68 -5.17
CA THR A 59 18.68 1.76 -6.28
C THR A 59 18.54 0.35 -5.74
N LEU A 60 17.40 -0.28 -6.03
CA LEU A 60 17.09 -1.65 -5.60
C LEU A 60 17.70 -2.68 -6.54
N GLY A 61 17.86 -3.94 -6.08
CA GLY A 61 18.46 -5.01 -6.89
C GLY A 61 17.77 -5.29 -8.21
N HIS A 62 16.45 -5.05 -8.29
CA HIS A 62 15.66 -5.17 -9.52
C HIS A 62 15.70 -3.91 -10.42
N GLY A 63 16.49 -2.89 -10.04
CA GLY A 63 16.73 -1.68 -10.83
C GLY A 63 15.76 -0.52 -10.60
N ASP A 64 14.72 -0.69 -9.77
CA ASP A 64 13.88 0.43 -9.36
C ASP A 64 14.69 1.42 -8.52
N ARG A 65 14.41 2.71 -8.65
CA ARG A 65 15.20 3.77 -8.01
C ARG A 65 14.34 4.77 -7.27
N PHE A 66 14.59 4.92 -5.97
CA PHE A 66 14.04 5.98 -5.13
C PHE A 66 14.97 7.19 -5.14
N GLU A 67 14.41 8.38 -5.28
CA GLU A 67 15.08 9.68 -5.14
C GLU A 67 14.29 10.51 -4.13
N VAL A 68 14.96 11.02 -3.08
CA VAL A 68 14.35 11.92 -2.10
C VAL A 68 14.98 13.31 -2.21
N GLU A 69 14.16 14.32 -2.45
CA GLU A 69 14.60 15.69 -2.65
C GLU A 69 13.82 16.67 -1.76
N PRO A 70 14.41 17.81 -1.35
CA PRO A 70 13.66 18.87 -0.70
C PRO A 70 12.51 19.36 -1.58
N PHE A 71 11.35 19.61 -0.97
CA PHE A 71 10.19 20.17 -1.66
C PHE A 71 9.44 21.11 -0.72
N GLU A 72 8.64 22.03 -1.28
CA GLU A 72 7.86 22.95 -0.45
C GLU A 72 6.95 22.17 0.52
N GLY A 73 7.05 22.48 1.81
CA GLY A 73 6.30 21.79 2.86
C GLY A 73 6.88 20.45 3.32
N GLY A 74 8.02 19.99 2.78
CA GLY A 74 8.68 18.76 3.23
C GLY A 74 9.66 18.21 2.20
N SER A 75 9.34 17.06 1.63
CA SER A 75 10.17 16.37 0.65
C SER A 75 9.34 15.71 -0.44
N ARG A 76 9.97 15.45 -1.57
CA ARG A 76 9.40 14.72 -2.69
C ARG A 76 10.12 13.40 -2.83
N VAL A 77 9.36 12.31 -2.86
CA VAL A 77 9.86 10.97 -3.18
C VAL A 77 9.47 10.65 -4.61
N THR A 78 10.45 10.34 -5.44
CA THR A 78 10.25 9.83 -6.79
C THR A 78 10.73 8.39 -6.85
N LEU A 79 9.84 7.46 -7.18
CA LEU A 79 10.22 6.11 -7.58
C LEU A 79 10.22 6.01 -9.10
N THR A 80 11.38 5.73 -9.68
CA THR A 80 11.51 5.40 -11.11
C THR A 80 11.58 3.89 -11.25
N ARG A 81 10.56 3.30 -11.89
CA ARG A 81 10.56 1.87 -12.22
C ARG A 81 11.66 1.55 -13.23
N ALA A 82 12.31 0.41 -13.07
CA ALA A 82 13.23 -0.16 -14.05
C ALA A 82 12.56 -0.27 -15.43
N PRO A 83 13.33 -0.19 -16.52
CA PRO A 83 12.80 -0.49 -17.85
C PRO A 83 12.19 -1.89 -17.88
N ARG A 84 11.11 -2.03 -18.64
CA ARG A 84 10.55 -3.33 -19.01
C ARG A 84 11.64 -4.22 -19.60
N GLY A 85 11.71 -5.46 -19.09
CA GLY A 85 12.69 -6.45 -19.50
C GLY A 85 12.28 -7.14 -20.80
N ALA A 86 13.11 -8.07 -21.25
CA ALA A 86 12.81 -8.91 -22.41
C ALA A 86 12.09 -10.22 -22.05
N ASN A 87 11.89 -10.52 -20.76
CA ASN A 87 11.22 -11.74 -20.30
C ASN A 87 9.70 -11.52 -20.22
N PRO A 88 8.90 -12.16 -21.08
CA PRO A 88 7.44 -11.98 -21.11
C PRO A 88 6.73 -12.31 -19.80
N GLU A 89 7.26 -13.25 -19.01
CA GLU A 89 6.67 -13.62 -17.71
C GLU A 89 6.78 -12.48 -16.71
N TRP A 90 7.94 -11.82 -16.64
CA TRP A 90 8.12 -10.64 -15.78
C TRP A 90 7.35 -9.42 -16.28
N GLU A 91 7.20 -9.30 -17.60
CA GLU A 91 6.42 -8.23 -18.22
C GLU A 91 4.95 -8.27 -17.84
N ALA A 92 4.38 -9.47 -17.66
CA ALA A 92 2.98 -9.64 -17.24
C ALA A 92 2.71 -9.11 -15.83
N TYR A 93 3.73 -9.06 -14.95
CA TYR A 93 3.60 -8.55 -13.59
C TYR A 93 4.00 -7.07 -13.45
N TYR A 94 4.52 -6.43 -14.49
CA TYR A 94 5.10 -5.09 -14.38
C TYR A 94 4.11 -4.05 -13.84
N ASP A 95 2.87 -4.11 -14.33
CA ASP A 95 1.81 -3.18 -13.94
C ASP A 95 1.28 -3.50 -12.54
N ASP A 96 1.18 -4.77 -12.17
CA ASP A 96 0.87 -5.19 -10.78
C ASP A 96 1.90 -4.67 -9.78
N VAL A 97 3.19 -4.79 -10.10
CA VAL A 97 4.25 -4.24 -9.26
C VAL A 97 4.18 -2.72 -9.22
N THR A 98 3.72 -2.07 -10.30
CA THR A 98 3.53 -0.60 -10.32
C THR A 98 2.43 -0.19 -9.37
N GLU A 99 1.30 -0.91 -9.37
CA GLU A 99 0.21 -0.68 -8.44
C GLU A 99 0.62 -0.95 -6.99
N GLY A 100 1.38 -2.01 -6.72
CA GLY A 100 1.95 -2.26 -5.38
C GLY A 100 2.84 -1.10 -4.90
N TRP A 101 3.71 -0.58 -5.77
CA TRP A 101 4.55 0.57 -5.44
C TRP A 101 3.77 1.86 -5.16
N ILE A 102 2.70 2.11 -5.91
CA ILE A 102 1.79 3.24 -5.64
C ILE A 102 1.22 3.11 -4.23
N THR A 103 0.71 1.92 -3.86
CA THR A 103 0.22 1.65 -2.51
C THR A 103 1.30 1.93 -1.47
N PHE A 104 2.50 1.36 -1.63
CA PHE A 104 3.56 1.47 -0.64
C PHE A 104 4.05 2.91 -0.45
N LEU A 105 4.17 3.70 -1.52
CA LEU A 105 4.54 5.12 -1.40
C LEU A 105 3.47 5.95 -0.68
N HIS A 106 2.18 5.66 -0.89
CA HIS A 106 1.12 6.32 -0.14
C HIS A 106 1.07 5.89 1.34
N GLN A 107 1.43 4.64 1.65
CA GLN A 107 1.60 4.17 3.03
C GLN A 107 2.83 4.82 3.70
N LEU A 108 3.96 4.98 2.98
CA LEU A 108 5.14 5.71 3.45
C LEU A 108 4.77 7.14 3.84
N ARG A 109 4.09 7.84 2.92
CA ARG A 109 3.59 9.19 3.17
C ARG A 109 2.70 9.23 4.41
N PHE A 110 1.78 8.28 4.52
CA PHE A 110 0.85 8.21 5.65
C PHE A 110 1.56 7.99 6.98
N ALA A 111 2.46 7.01 7.06
CA ALA A 111 3.21 6.70 8.26
C ALA A 111 4.05 7.89 8.73
N LEU A 112 4.69 8.62 7.81
CA LEU A 112 5.52 9.76 8.16
C LEU A 112 4.72 11.03 8.53
N GLU A 113 3.56 11.25 7.91
CA GLU A 113 2.74 12.43 8.18
C GLU A 113 1.81 12.28 9.38
N ARG A 114 1.31 11.06 9.66
CA ARG A 114 0.29 10.81 10.69
C ARG A 114 0.78 10.02 11.89
N HIS A 115 1.76 9.13 11.70
CA HIS A 115 2.19 8.14 12.69
C HIS A 115 3.72 8.02 12.80
N PRO A 116 4.46 9.14 12.92
CA PRO A 116 5.92 9.10 12.81
C PRO A 116 6.56 8.24 13.91
N GLY A 117 7.11 7.10 13.51
CA GLY A 117 7.78 6.16 14.41
C GLY A 117 6.84 5.22 15.17
N GLU A 118 5.53 5.29 14.96
CA GLU A 118 4.59 4.37 15.59
C GLU A 118 4.56 3.02 14.86
N PRO A 119 4.48 1.89 15.60
CA PRO A 119 4.38 0.58 15.00
C PRO A 119 3.03 0.42 14.28
N ARG A 120 3.10 -0.13 13.06
CA ARG A 120 1.93 -0.41 12.23
C ARG A 120 1.56 -1.88 12.31
N ARG A 121 0.27 -2.16 12.48
CA ARG A 121 -0.32 -3.49 12.27
C ARG A 121 -1.17 -3.48 11.00
N THR A 122 -1.27 -4.60 10.30
CA THR A 122 -2.04 -4.67 9.06
C THR A 122 -2.89 -5.94 8.94
N LEU A 123 -4.04 -5.81 8.28
CA LEU A 123 -4.77 -6.93 7.69
C LEU A 123 -4.75 -6.80 6.17
N PHE A 124 -4.69 -7.95 5.50
CA PHE A 124 -4.70 -8.04 4.05
C PHE A 124 -5.79 -8.99 3.58
N PHE A 125 -6.54 -8.56 2.58
CA PHE A 125 -7.54 -9.36 1.90
C PHE A 125 -7.33 -9.23 0.40
N SER A 126 -7.42 -10.35 -0.31
CA SER A 126 -7.35 -10.38 -1.77
C SER A 126 -8.46 -11.25 -2.35
N GLY A 127 -8.75 -11.06 -3.62
CA GLY A 127 -9.67 -11.93 -4.33
C GLY A 127 -9.81 -11.58 -5.81
N THR A 128 -10.51 -12.42 -6.54
CA THR A 128 -10.87 -12.24 -7.95
C THR A 128 -12.36 -11.94 -8.10
N GLY A 129 -12.74 -11.20 -9.13
CA GLY A 129 -14.14 -10.93 -9.45
C GLY A 129 -14.36 -9.60 -10.17
N PRO A 130 -15.55 -9.41 -10.78
CA PRO A 130 -15.86 -8.22 -11.58
C PRO A 130 -16.23 -6.99 -10.75
N VAL A 131 -16.47 -7.15 -9.45
CA VAL A 131 -16.99 -6.08 -8.59
C VAL A 131 -15.87 -5.49 -7.73
N SER A 132 -15.72 -4.17 -7.80
CA SER A 132 -14.76 -3.41 -6.99
C SER A 132 -15.23 -3.26 -5.53
N PRO A 133 -14.34 -3.47 -4.53
CA PRO A 133 -14.63 -3.15 -3.13
C PRO A 133 -14.88 -1.65 -2.92
N ILE A 134 -14.33 -0.78 -3.77
CA ILE A 134 -14.59 0.67 -3.74
C ILE A 134 -16.08 0.94 -4.02
N THR A 135 -16.65 0.24 -5.01
CA THR A 135 -18.07 0.33 -5.36
C THR A 135 -18.95 -0.33 -4.31
N GLU A 136 -18.58 -1.53 -3.84
CA GLU A 136 -19.34 -2.27 -2.81
C GLU A 136 -19.46 -1.50 -1.49
N LEU A 137 -18.37 -0.86 -1.06
CA LEU A 137 -18.35 -0.02 0.14
C LEU A 137 -18.81 1.42 -0.13
N GLN A 138 -19.22 1.72 -1.37
CA GLN A 138 -19.70 3.03 -1.80
C GLN A 138 -18.73 4.18 -1.46
N ILE A 139 -17.43 3.92 -1.57
CA ILE A 139 -16.41 4.91 -1.24
C ILE A 139 -16.45 6.05 -2.26
N PRO A 140 -16.60 7.31 -1.83
CA PRO A 140 -16.69 8.43 -2.75
C PRO A 140 -15.30 8.73 -3.32
N VAL A 141 -15.13 8.56 -4.64
CA VAL A 141 -13.91 8.99 -5.33
C VAL A 141 -13.90 10.51 -5.41
N ARG A 142 -13.14 11.13 -4.52
CA ARG A 142 -13.03 12.58 -4.31
C ARG A 142 -11.55 12.97 -4.16
N PRO A 143 -11.18 14.25 -4.36
CA PRO A 143 -9.80 14.69 -4.12
C PRO A 143 -9.31 14.39 -2.71
N ALA A 144 -8.00 14.16 -2.57
CA ALA A 144 -7.35 13.97 -1.28
C ALA A 144 -7.65 15.13 -0.31
N GLY A 145 -7.81 14.83 0.98
CA GLY A 145 -8.23 15.76 2.03
C GLY A 145 -9.75 15.97 2.13
N THR A 146 -10.55 15.35 1.27
CA THR A 146 -12.02 15.40 1.39
C THR A 146 -12.47 14.58 2.60
N VAL A 147 -13.09 15.23 3.58
CA VAL A 147 -13.68 14.58 4.76
C VAL A 147 -14.86 13.70 4.35
N VAL A 148 -14.94 12.52 4.95
CA VAL A 148 -16.03 11.56 4.76
C VAL A 148 -16.51 11.00 6.10
N GLU A 149 -17.80 10.71 6.18
CA GLU A 149 -18.40 9.90 7.23
C GLU A 149 -19.13 8.75 6.52
N LEU A 150 -18.78 7.51 6.84
CA LEU A 150 -19.22 6.32 6.12
C LEU A 150 -19.50 5.18 7.11
N GLU A 151 -20.17 4.15 6.62
CA GLU A 151 -20.23 2.86 7.31
C GLU A 151 -19.34 1.84 6.56
N LEU A 152 -18.25 1.42 7.19
CA LEU A 152 -17.35 0.39 6.67
C LEU A 152 -17.65 -0.92 7.38
N VAL A 153 -18.23 -1.88 6.64
CA VAL A 153 -18.49 -3.23 7.14
C VAL A 153 -19.19 -3.21 8.52
N GLY A 154 -20.27 -2.44 8.66
CA GLY A 154 -21.01 -2.30 9.91
C GLY A 154 -20.35 -1.42 10.98
N GLN A 155 -19.27 -0.70 10.66
CA GLN A 155 -18.66 0.31 11.53
C GLN A 155 -18.91 1.72 10.99
N ALA A 156 -19.53 2.60 11.77
CA ALA A 156 -19.49 4.02 11.47
C ALA A 156 -18.06 4.54 11.67
N ILE A 157 -17.53 5.25 10.67
CA ILE A 157 -16.19 5.83 10.69
C ILE A 157 -16.24 7.30 10.29
N LYS A 158 -15.19 8.03 10.68
CA LYS A 158 -14.85 9.34 10.13
C LYS A 158 -13.43 9.31 9.58
N GLY A 159 -13.21 10.08 8.53
CA GLY A 159 -11.89 10.17 7.95
C GLY A 159 -11.84 11.14 6.79
N GLU A 160 -10.80 10.99 5.98
CA GLU A 160 -10.62 11.74 4.75
C GLU A 160 -10.10 10.82 3.65
N ILE A 161 -10.41 11.16 2.41
CA ILE A 161 -9.74 10.54 1.27
C ILE A 161 -8.26 10.90 1.32
N TRP A 162 -7.40 9.89 1.44
CA TRP A 162 -5.95 10.06 1.51
C TRP A 162 -5.32 10.22 0.13
N TYR A 163 -5.77 9.40 -0.82
CA TYR A 163 -5.39 9.47 -2.23
C TYR A 163 -6.41 8.73 -3.09
N THR A 164 -6.40 9.04 -4.38
CA THR A 164 -7.18 8.34 -5.41
C THR A 164 -6.30 8.16 -6.63
N THR A 165 -6.26 6.95 -7.19
CA THR A 165 -5.72 6.66 -8.52
C THR A 165 -6.82 6.06 -9.40
N GLU A 166 -6.45 5.59 -10.58
CA GLU A 166 -7.37 4.85 -11.45
C GLU A 166 -7.86 3.55 -10.80
N HIS A 167 -6.94 2.82 -10.15
CA HIS A 167 -7.22 1.50 -9.61
C HIS A 167 -7.34 1.46 -8.08
N GLN A 168 -7.00 2.53 -7.36
CA GLN A 168 -6.91 2.51 -5.91
C GLN A 168 -7.54 3.72 -5.23
N VAL A 169 -8.02 3.50 -4.01
CA VAL A 169 -8.44 4.57 -3.09
C VAL A 169 -7.81 4.33 -1.73
N GLY A 170 -7.25 5.38 -1.15
CA GLY A 170 -6.84 5.42 0.25
C GLY A 170 -7.81 6.25 1.07
N LEU A 171 -8.22 5.75 2.24
CA LEU A 171 -9.15 6.40 3.16
C LEU A 171 -8.61 6.30 4.58
N THR A 172 -8.48 7.41 5.29
CA THR A 172 -8.13 7.35 6.72
C THR A 172 -9.33 6.84 7.53
N VAL A 173 -9.09 6.13 8.62
CA VAL A 173 -10.15 5.59 9.48
C VAL A 173 -9.85 5.89 10.94
N ASP A 174 -10.59 6.84 11.52
CA ASP A 174 -10.44 7.28 12.92
C ASP A 174 -10.50 6.12 13.92
N ALA A 175 -11.44 5.19 13.72
CA ALA A 175 -11.68 4.06 14.61
C ALA A 175 -10.54 3.02 14.66
N TRP A 176 -9.52 3.10 13.78
CA TRP A 176 -8.41 2.16 13.70
C TRP A 176 -7.10 2.75 14.24
N GLY A 177 -7.22 3.62 15.25
CA GLY A 177 -6.11 4.44 15.74
C GLY A 177 -5.70 5.49 14.71
N ASN A 178 -6.68 6.11 14.04
CA ASN A 178 -6.45 6.93 12.84
C ASN A 178 -5.69 6.16 11.76
N GLY A 179 -6.13 4.94 11.45
CA GLY A 179 -5.50 4.05 10.49
C GLY A 179 -5.73 4.44 9.03
N LEU A 180 -5.31 3.56 8.11
CA LEU A 180 -5.48 3.74 6.66
C LEU A 180 -6.09 2.48 6.05
N LEU A 181 -7.21 2.65 5.35
CA LEU A 181 -7.76 1.67 4.43
C LEU A 181 -7.24 1.96 3.02
N VAL A 182 -6.62 0.97 2.39
CA VAL A 182 -6.36 0.98 0.95
C VAL A 182 -7.26 -0.06 0.30
N LEU A 183 -8.01 0.34 -0.72
CA LEU A 183 -8.76 -0.56 -1.59
C LEU A 183 -8.21 -0.44 -3.00
N SER A 184 -8.01 -1.56 -3.68
CA SER A 184 -7.60 -1.61 -5.08
C SER A 184 -8.46 -2.55 -5.89
N HIS A 185 -8.68 -2.21 -7.16
CA HIS A 185 -9.41 -3.06 -8.10
C HIS A 185 -8.91 -2.88 -9.53
N ILE A 186 -8.59 -4.01 -10.17
CA ILE A 186 -8.39 -4.13 -11.61
C ILE A 186 -9.56 -4.97 -12.14
N PRO A 187 -10.40 -4.41 -13.03
CA PRO A 187 -11.53 -5.15 -13.58
C PRO A 187 -11.06 -6.29 -14.48
N PRO A 188 -11.90 -7.31 -14.72
CA PRO A 188 -11.66 -8.34 -15.72
C PRO A 188 -11.25 -7.78 -17.09
N GLY A 189 -10.19 -8.33 -17.66
CA GLY A 189 -9.64 -7.92 -18.96
C GLY A 189 -8.65 -8.93 -19.51
N ASP A 190 -8.01 -8.60 -20.64
CA ASP A 190 -7.12 -9.53 -21.34
C ASP A 190 -5.94 -10.02 -20.48
N GLU A 191 -5.37 -9.13 -19.66
CA GLU A 191 -4.26 -9.45 -18.75
C GLU A 191 -4.72 -10.11 -17.44
N LYS A 192 -5.94 -9.79 -17.00
CA LYS A 192 -6.56 -10.33 -15.78
C LYS A 192 -7.97 -10.84 -16.06
N PRO A 193 -8.14 -12.06 -16.58
CA PRO A 193 -9.44 -12.57 -17.00
C PRO A 193 -10.50 -12.57 -15.88
N ASP A 194 -10.08 -12.80 -14.64
CA ASP A 194 -10.96 -12.85 -13.48
C ASP A 194 -10.97 -11.53 -12.68
N GLY A 195 -10.20 -10.53 -13.11
CA GLY A 195 -9.95 -9.30 -12.35
C GLY A 195 -9.10 -9.55 -11.09
N ALA A 196 -8.76 -8.49 -10.40
CA ALA A 196 -8.03 -8.55 -9.13
C ALA A 196 -8.53 -7.47 -8.17
N THR A 197 -8.66 -7.83 -6.90
CA THR A 197 -9.16 -6.95 -5.87
C THR A 197 -8.36 -7.16 -4.59
N MET A 198 -8.05 -6.07 -3.89
CA MET A 198 -7.34 -6.15 -2.62
C MET A 198 -7.82 -5.08 -1.63
N ALA A 199 -7.66 -5.37 -0.35
CA ALA A 199 -7.81 -4.43 0.74
C ALA A 199 -6.64 -4.58 1.73
N ILE A 200 -5.99 -3.46 2.05
CA ILE A 200 -5.00 -3.37 3.14
C ILE A 200 -5.56 -2.44 4.20
N LEU A 201 -5.68 -2.95 5.42
CA LEU A 201 -6.12 -2.18 6.58
C LEU A 201 -4.92 -1.97 7.47
N SER A 202 -4.41 -0.75 7.54
CA SER A 202 -3.36 -0.33 8.47
C SER A 202 -3.98 0.21 9.76
N MET A 203 -3.54 -0.31 10.90
CA MET A 203 -4.00 0.05 12.25
C MET A 203 -2.82 0.49 13.10
N TYR A 204 -3.09 1.39 14.04
CA TYR A 204 -2.12 1.92 15.00
C TYR A 204 -2.71 1.92 16.42
N GLY A 205 -1.84 2.01 17.43
CA GLY A 205 -2.23 2.03 18.83
C GLY A 205 -3.06 0.79 19.25
N ASP A 206 -4.11 1.03 20.02
CA ASP A 206 -4.91 -0.02 20.69
C ASP A 206 -6.10 -0.53 19.86
N ALA A 207 -6.07 -0.38 18.53
CA ALA A 207 -7.14 -0.90 17.66
C ALA A 207 -7.28 -2.43 17.79
N ASP A 208 -8.50 -2.92 17.97
CA ASP A 208 -8.77 -4.36 18.10
C ASP A 208 -8.67 -5.07 16.73
N ARG A 209 -7.46 -5.51 16.42
CA ARG A 209 -7.15 -6.23 15.18
C ARG A 209 -8.00 -7.49 15.02
N ALA A 210 -8.20 -8.27 16.08
CA ALA A 210 -8.84 -9.59 15.97
C ALA A 210 -10.34 -9.44 15.66
N GLU A 211 -10.97 -8.46 16.29
CA GLU A 211 -12.35 -8.07 15.99
C GLU A 211 -12.48 -7.56 14.54
N LEU A 212 -11.59 -6.66 14.12
CA LEU A 212 -11.57 -6.12 12.76
C LEU A 212 -11.36 -7.22 11.71
N GLU A 213 -10.43 -8.15 11.98
CA GLU A 213 -10.15 -9.29 11.12
C GLU A 213 -11.36 -10.20 10.97
N SER A 214 -12.00 -10.57 12.08
CA SER A 214 -13.20 -11.42 12.06
C SER A 214 -14.30 -10.80 11.20
N ARG A 215 -14.54 -9.50 11.39
CA ARG A 215 -15.59 -8.76 10.69
C ARG A 215 -15.31 -8.63 9.20
N TRP A 216 -14.10 -8.18 8.84
CA TRP A 216 -13.72 -8.01 7.44
C TRP A 216 -13.61 -9.33 6.70
N ARG A 217 -13.07 -10.38 7.32
CA ARG A 217 -13.00 -11.72 6.73
C ARG A 217 -14.38 -12.26 6.38
N ALA A 218 -15.34 -12.14 7.29
CA ALA A 218 -16.71 -12.59 7.06
C ALA A 218 -17.39 -11.83 5.91
N TRP A 219 -17.16 -10.51 5.82
CA TRP A 219 -17.71 -9.68 4.74
C TRP A 219 -17.05 -9.93 3.39
N TRP A 220 -15.72 -10.12 3.38
CA TRP A 220 -14.90 -10.31 2.18
C TRP A 220 -15.18 -11.64 1.49
N GLN A 221 -15.19 -12.74 2.26
CA GLN A 221 -15.40 -14.09 1.72
C GLN A 221 -16.79 -14.28 1.08
N GLN A 222 -17.79 -13.49 1.48
CA GLN A 222 -19.11 -13.51 0.85
C GLN A 222 -19.12 -12.89 -0.56
N ARG A 223 -18.13 -12.04 -0.87
CA ARG A 223 -18.06 -11.24 -2.11
C ARG A 223 -16.99 -11.72 -3.06
N TRP A 224 -15.83 -12.10 -2.53
CA TRP A 224 -14.71 -12.64 -3.27
C TRP A 224 -14.26 -13.97 -2.61
N PRO A 225 -15.00 -15.07 -2.86
CA PRO A 225 -14.71 -16.36 -2.26
C PRO A 225 -13.46 -17.03 -2.83
N GLU A 226 -13.03 -16.62 -4.02
CA GLU A 226 -11.80 -17.07 -4.66
C GLU A 226 -10.64 -16.14 -4.25
N GLU A 227 -9.61 -16.72 -3.63
CA GLU A 227 -8.40 -15.98 -3.29
C GLU A 227 -7.57 -15.70 -4.54
N LEU A 228 -7.01 -14.49 -4.59
CA LEU A 228 -6.06 -14.13 -5.62
C LEU A 228 -4.74 -14.85 -5.35
N ASN A 229 -4.26 -15.64 -6.32
CA ASN A 229 -2.91 -16.19 -6.28
C ASN A 229 -1.91 -15.05 -6.50
N LEU A 230 -1.34 -14.53 -5.41
CA LEU A 230 -0.25 -13.57 -5.47
C LEU A 230 1.07 -14.34 -5.64
N PRO A 231 1.96 -13.94 -6.56
CA PRO A 231 3.32 -14.46 -6.56
C PRO A 231 3.99 -14.07 -5.24
N GLY A 232 4.49 -15.08 -4.51
CA GLY A 232 5.33 -14.90 -3.33
C GLY A 232 6.77 -14.58 -3.68
#